data_AF-A0A937Z6Z4-F1
#
_entry.id   AF-A0A937Z6Z4-F1
#
_cell.length_a   1.000
_cell.length_b   1.000
_cell.length_c   1.000
_cell.angle_alpha   90.00
_cell.angle_beta   90.00
_cell.angle_gamma   90.00
#
_symmetry.space_group_name_H-M   'P 1'
#
loop_
_entity.id
_entity.type
_entity.pdbx_description
1 polymer ?
#
loop_
_entity_poly.entity_id
_entity_poly.type
_entity_poly.pdbx_seq_one_letter_code
_entity_poly.pdbx_strand_id
1 'polypeptide(L)' 'MTEGGESRMRPADCAIVLSPSDNVAVARRDLPRGAAIETPSGPVTLREAIPVGHKIAIAALEA' A
#
# COMPACT_ATOMS: atom_id res chain seq x y z
N MET A 1 26.55 4.58 -9.58
CA MET A 1 25.96 3.93 -8.40
C MET A 1 24.81 4.81 -7.95
N THR A 2 23.62 4.58 -8.51
CA THR A 2 22.33 5.24 -8.29
C THR A 2 21.50 4.80 -9.52
N GLU A 3 20.30 4.24 -9.46
CA GLU A 3 19.24 4.25 -8.46
C GLU A 3 18.57 2.87 -8.48
N GLY A 4 18.43 2.23 -7.33
CA GLY A 4 17.56 1.06 -7.20
C GLY A 4 16.14 1.55 -7.46
N GLY A 5 15.59 1.26 -8.64
CA GLY A 5 14.27 1.72 -9.04
C GLY A 5 13.27 1.43 -7.94
N GLU A 6 12.57 2.47 -7.49
CA GLU A 6 11.47 2.36 -6.54
C GLU A 6 10.44 1.40 -7.13
N SER A 7 10.53 0.12 -6.76
CA SER A 7 9.66 -0.91 -7.29
C SER A 7 8.28 -0.68 -6.70
N ARG A 8 7.47 0.11 -7.40
CA ARG A 8 6.07 0.36 -7.06
C ARG A 8 5.33 -0.96 -7.14
N MET A 9 4.76 -1.37 -6.02
CA MET A 9 3.97 -2.60 -5.96
C MET A 9 2.54 -2.29 -6.39
N ARG A 10 1.96 -3.13 -7.26
CA ARG A 10 0.51 -3.06 -7.48
C ARG A 10 -0.20 -3.64 -6.27
N PRO A 11 -1.41 -3.16 -5.91
CA PRO A 11 -2.15 -3.68 -4.77
C PRO A 11 -2.35 -5.18 -4.88
N ALA A 12 -2.73 -5.69 -6.05
CA ALA A 12 -2.95 -7.13 -6.26
C ALA A 12 -1.75 -8.02 -5.88
N ASP A 13 -0.53 -7.48 -5.95
CA ASP A 13 0.71 -8.19 -5.63
C ASP A 13 0.99 -8.25 -4.12
N CYS A 14 0.37 -7.39 -3.30
CA CYS A 14 0.74 -7.22 -1.88
C CYS A 14 -0.42 -6.96 -0.89
N ALA A 15 -1.62 -6.63 -1.37
CA ALA A 15 -2.77 -6.24 -0.59
C ALA A 15 -4.10 -6.64 -1.29
N ILE A 16 -5.20 -6.65 -0.53
CA ILE A 16 -6.55 -6.91 -1.02
C ILE A 16 -7.42 -5.70 -0.71
N VAL A 17 -8.06 -5.15 -1.73
CA VAL A 17 -9.17 -4.20 -1.57
C VAL A 17 -10.46 -5.02 -1.72
N LEU A 18 -11.34 -4.99 -0.71
CA LEU A 18 -12.51 -5.87 -0.68
C LEU A 18 -13.63 -5.35 -1.60
N SER A 19 -13.82 -4.04 -1.64
CA SER A 19 -14.77 -3.34 -2.51
C SER A 19 -14.07 -2.24 -3.31
N PRO A 20 -14.44 -1.99 -4.59
CA PRO A 20 -13.91 -0.87 -5.37
C PRO A 20 -14.07 0.50 -4.71
N SER A 21 -14.99 0.63 -3.74
CA SER A 21 -15.24 1.88 -2.99
C SER A 21 -14.47 1.97 -1.67
N ASP A 22 -13.71 0.95 -1.28
CA ASP A 22 -12.94 0.98 -0.04
C ASP A 22 -11.76 1.95 -0.13
N ASN A 23 -11.55 2.71 0.93
CA ASN A 23 -10.37 3.54 1.15
C ASN A 23 -9.28 2.83 1.98
N VAL A 24 -9.48 1.53 2.23
CA VAL A 24 -8.53 0.66 2.92
C VAL A 24 -8.26 -0.61 2.13
N ALA A 25 -7.03 -1.12 2.26
CA ALA A 25 -6.64 -2.44 1.77
C ALA A 25 -6.13 -3.31 2.94
N VAL A 26 -6.16 -4.63 2.80
CA VAL A 26 -5.61 -5.58 3.77
C VAL A 26 -4.30 -6.15 3.23
N ALA A 27 -3.22 -6.07 4.00
CA ALA A 27 -1.92 -6.59 3.60
C ALA A 27 -1.94 -8.13 3.46
N ARG A 28 -1.39 -8.66 2.36
CA ARG A 28 -1.25 -10.11 2.10
C ARG A 28 0.09 -10.68 2.55
N ARG A 29 1.04 -9.81 2.91
CA ARG A 29 2.38 -10.12 3.40
C ARG A 29 2.88 -8.93 4.20
N ASP A 30 3.98 -9.11 4.92
CA ASP A 30 4.63 -8.00 5.61
C ASP A 30 5.16 -6.98 4.61
N LEU A 31 4.82 -5.70 4.83
CA LEU A 31 5.24 -4.58 4.00
C LEU A 31 6.16 -3.67 4.81
N PRO A 32 7.36 -3.34 4.32
CA PRO A 32 8.27 -2.46 5.03
C PRO A 32 7.81 -1.00 4.95
N ARG A 33 8.22 -0.21 5.95
CA ARG A 33 8.12 1.25 5.90
C ARG A 33 8.80 1.78 4.64
N GLY A 34 8.18 2.78 3.99
CA GLY A 34 8.68 3.38 2.76
C GLY A 34 8.31 2.62 1.50
N ALA A 35 7.67 1.45 1.60
CA ALA A 35 7.10 0.78 0.44
C ALA A 35 6.06 1.68 -0.26
N ALA A 36 6.12 1.74 -1.59
CA ALA A 36 5.15 2.44 -2.42
C ALA A 36 4.16 1.45 -3.04
N ILE A 37 2.87 1.67 -2.81
CA ILE A 37 1.77 0.88 -3.37
C ILE A 37 1.03 1.75 -4.40
N GLU A 38 0.89 1.27 -5.63
CA GLU A 38 0.09 1.98 -6.64
C GLU A 38 -1.38 1.92 -6.28
N THR A 39 -2.12 3.03 -6.32
CA THR A 39 -3.57 3.02 -6.14
C THR A 39 -4.23 3.78 -7.29
N PRO A 40 -5.55 3.62 -7.53
CA PRO A 40 -6.25 4.41 -8.55
C PRO A 40 -6.11 5.92 -8.37
N SER A 41 -5.92 6.38 -7.12
CA SER A 41 -5.73 7.80 -6.78
C SER A 41 -4.27 8.25 -6.82
N GLY A 42 -3.33 7.36 -7.13
CA GLY A 42 -1.88 7.62 -7.14
C GLY A 42 -1.11 6.70 -6.19
N PRO A 43 0.23 6.77 -6.20
CA PRO A 43 1.06 5.97 -5.31
C PRO A 43 0.87 6.39 -3.85
N VAL A 44 0.74 5.42 -2.95
CA VAL A 44 0.72 5.61 -1.50
C VAL A 44 2.01 5.04 -0.90
N THR A 45 2.76 5.88 -0.20
CA THR A 45 3.97 5.47 0.53
C THR A 45 3.62 5.13 1.97
N LEU A 46 3.97 3.91 2.40
CA LEU A 46 3.72 3.45 3.76
C LEU A 46 4.59 4.22 4.77
N ARG A 47 3.94 4.82 5.76
CA ARG A 47 4.61 5.61 6.81
C ARG A 47 5.28 4.74 7.87
N GLU A 48 4.86 3.49 7.98
CA GLU A 48 5.32 2.47 8.93
C GLU A 48 5.33 1.09 8.27
N ALA A 49 5.88 0.09 8.97
CA ALA A 49 5.79 -1.29 8.54
C ALA A 49 4.38 -1.84 8.81
N ILE A 50 3.82 -2.58 7.86
CA ILE A 50 2.46 -3.13 7.95
C ILE A 50 2.55 -4.66 7.95
N PRO A 51 2.22 -5.34 9.06
CA PRO A 51 2.19 -6.80 9.11
C PRO A 51 1.10 -7.39 8.21
N VAL A 52 1.26 -8.65 7.82
CA VAL A 52 0.22 -9.42 7.13
C VAL A 52 -1.12 -9.37 7.90
N GLY A 53 -2.22 -9.18 7.18
CA GLY A 53 -3.58 -9.09 7.75
C GLY A 53 -3.96 -7.71 8.29
N HIS A 54 -3.02 -6.78 8.42
CA HIS A 54 -3.30 -5.41 8.88
C HIS A 54 -3.85 -4.52 7.75
N LYS A 55 -4.51 -3.43 8.13
CA LYS A 55 -5.11 -2.48 7.20
C LYS A 55 -4.12 -1.39 6.78
N ILE A 56 -4.24 -1.00 5.52
CA ILE A 56 -3.49 0.07 4.88
C ILE A 56 -4.52 1.11 4.43
N ALA A 57 -4.33 2.37 4.79
CA ALA A 57 -5.09 3.45 4.17
C ALA A 57 -4.57 3.67 2.74
N ILE A 58 -5.43 3.54 1.74
CA ILE A 58 -5.11 3.75 0.31
C ILE A 58 -5.65 5.09 -0.21
N ALA A 59 -6.25 5.89 0.67
CA ALA A 59 -6.60 7.29 0.48
C ALA A 59 -6.45 8.04 1.82
N ALA A 60 -6.48 9.37 1.77
CA ALA A 60 -6.57 10.17 2.99
C ALA A 60 -7.89 9.85 3.73
N LEU A 61 -7.82 9.77 5.05
CA LEU A 61 -8.97 9.59 5.93
C LEU A 61 -9.13 10.87 6.74
N GLU A 62 -10.34 11.40 6.75
CA GLU A 62 -10.72 12.52 7.62
C GLU A 62 -10.80 12.05 9.08
N ALA A 63 -10.68 13.00 10.02
CA ALA A 63 -10.71 12.75 11.47
C ALA A 63 -12.14 12.65 12.02
#